data_AF-A0A7K1CRZ3-F1
#
_entry.id   AF-A0A7K1CRZ3-F1
#
_cell.length_a   1.000
_cell.length_b   1.000
_cell.length_c   1.000
_cell.angle_alpha   90.00
_cell.angle_beta   90.00
_cell.angle_gamma   90.00
#
_symmetry.space_group_name_H-M   'P 1'
#
loop_
_entity.id
_entity.type
_entity.pdbx_description
1 polymer ?
#
loop_
_entity_poly.entity_id
_entity_poly.type
_entity_poly.pdbx_seq_one_letter_code
_entity_poly.pdbx_strand_id
1 'polypeptide(L)'
;MGNHATRLMRRRRPSGPIEAIGDGTFLINLPEQDRLTLSGFVDQLEQLLQADTQDPRVRRLFPVAYHDDPDRDAEYQNYMHDELQQSRLNSIAMVREVLAHDEPLTEAQLHGFMMIINNLRLVLGTLLDVDESADTDDIDESDPLFGQAQLYGYLGWLLEWTVSAMTGE
;
A
#
# COMPACT_ATOMS: atom_id res chain seq x y z
N MET A 1 -23.10 -22.70 -46.14
CA MET A 1 -21.84 -22.71 -45.37
C MET A 1 -21.27 -21.30 -45.41
N GLY A 2 -21.43 -20.55 -44.33
CA GLY A 2 -20.96 -19.16 -44.21
C GLY A 2 -20.85 -18.85 -42.73
N ASN A 3 -19.75 -19.30 -42.14
CA ASN A 3 -19.59 -19.32 -40.69
C ASN A 3 -19.33 -17.91 -40.14
N HIS A 4 -20.17 -17.56 -39.19
CA HIS A 4 -20.08 -16.50 -38.20
C HIS A 4 -18.64 -16.11 -37.80
N ALA A 5 -18.27 -14.86 -38.08
CA ALA A 5 -17.22 -14.16 -37.35
C ALA A 5 -17.89 -13.29 -36.27
N THR A 6 -18.30 -13.90 -35.17
CA THR A 6 -18.69 -13.17 -33.95
C THR A 6 -17.40 -12.65 -33.31
N ARG A 7 -17.00 -11.44 -33.69
CA ARG A 7 -15.92 -10.71 -33.03
C ARG A 7 -16.41 -10.36 -31.62
N LEU A 8 -16.09 -11.22 -30.65
CA LEU A 8 -16.31 -10.95 -29.23
C LEU A 8 -15.62 -9.62 -28.91
N MET A 9 -16.41 -8.56 -28.76
CA MET A 9 -15.97 -7.35 -28.09
C MET A 9 -15.64 -7.77 -26.66
N ARG A 10 -14.34 -7.96 -26.38
CA ARG A 10 -13.82 -8.09 -25.03
C ARG A 10 -14.26 -6.82 -24.32
N ARG A 11 -15.32 -6.92 -23.52
CA ARG A 11 -15.90 -5.83 -22.74
C ARG A 11 -14.72 -5.26 -21.95
N ARG A 12 -14.21 -4.07 -22.32
CA ARG A 12 -13.14 -3.40 -21.57
C ARG A 12 -13.65 -3.36 -20.12
N ARG A 13 -12.91 -3.99 -19.20
CA ARG A 13 -13.17 -3.81 -17.77
C ARG A 13 -13.21 -2.30 -17.51
N PRO A 14 -14.11 -1.78 -16.66
CA PRO A 14 -14.01 -0.39 -16.22
C PRO A 14 -12.57 -0.16 -15.73
N SER A 15 -11.98 0.96 -16.13
CA SER A 15 -10.59 1.27 -15.81
C SER A 15 -10.45 1.48 -14.31
N GLY A 16 -9.83 0.51 -13.63
CA GLY A 16 -9.53 0.62 -12.21
C GLY A 16 -8.38 1.60 -11.96
N PRO A 17 -8.13 1.98 -10.70
CA PRO A 17 -6.97 2.78 -10.32
C PRO A 17 -5.64 2.08 -10.65
N ILE A 18 -5.64 0.75 -10.81
CA ILE A 18 -4.49 -0.06 -11.20
C ILE A 18 -4.90 -0.98 -12.36
N GLU A 19 -4.10 -1.00 -13.42
CA GLU A 19 -4.35 -1.85 -14.60
C GLU A 19 -3.12 -2.60 -15.04
N ALA A 20 -3.26 -3.90 -15.31
CA ALA A 20 -2.26 -4.66 -16.07
C ALA A 20 -2.39 -4.34 -17.57
N ILE A 21 -1.33 -3.84 -18.19
CA ILE A 21 -1.32 -3.43 -19.60
C ILE A 21 -0.62 -4.42 -20.53
N GLY A 22 -0.02 -5.49 -19.98
CA GLY A 22 0.63 -6.58 -20.73
C GLY A 22 2.12 -6.72 -20.38
N ASP A 23 2.72 -7.84 -20.74
CA ASP A 23 4.16 -8.10 -20.59
C ASP A 23 4.74 -7.86 -19.17
N GLY A 24 3.92 -8.08 -18.13
CA GLY A 24 4.33 -7.85 -16.74
C GLY A 24 4.42 -6.36 -16.35
N THR A 25 3.75 -5.47 -17.10
CA THR A 25 3.71 -4.03 -16.84
C THR A 25 2.31 -3.54 -16.45
N PHE A 26 2.29 -2.45 -15.69
CA PHE A 26 1.10 -1.93 -15.03
C PHE A 26 0.97 -0.41 -15.16
N LEU A 27 -0.24 0.12 -15.09
CA LEU A 27 -0.52 1.57 -15.00
C LEU A 27 -1.24 1.90 -13.70
N ILE A 28 -0.91 3.07 -13.15
CA ILE A 28 -1.63 3.67 -12.03
C ILE A 28 -2.49 4.82 -12.58
N ASN A 29 -3.79 4.60 -12.67
CA ASN A 29 -4.78 5.55 -13.17
C ASN A 29 -5.37 6.38 -12.02
N LEU A 30 -4.52 7.13 -11.33
CA LEU A 30 -4.93 8.05 -10.26
C LEU A 30 -4.91 9.51 -10.75
N PRO A 31 -5.93 10.32 -10.41
CA PRO A 31 -5.88 11.77 -10.61
C PRO A 31 -4.62 12.39 -10.01
N GLU A 32 -4.13 13.47 -10.61
CA GLU A 32 -2.94 14.19 -10.13
C GLU A 32 -3.06 14.59 -8.66
N GLN A 33 -4.24 15.06 -8.24
CA GLN A 33 -4.50 15.44 -6.85
C GLN A 33 -4.37 14.25 -5.88
N ASP A 34 -4.82 13.06 -6.28
CA ASP A 34 -4.71 11.85 -5.46
C ASP A 34 -3.26 11.39 -5.34
N ARG A 35 -2.50 11.46 -6.46
CA ARG A 35 -1.05 11.18 -6.47
C ARG A 35 -0.27 12.13 -5.56
N LEU A 36 -0.59 13.43 -5.60
CA LEU A 36 0.01 14.44 -4.72
C LEU A 36 -0.34 14.19 -3.25
N THR A 37 -1.60 13.83 -2.98
CA THR A 37 -2.06 13.51 -1.63
C THR A 37 -1.37 12.27 -1.07
N LEU A 38 -1.28 11.19 -1.86
CA LEU A 38 -0.53 9.98 -1.51
C LEU A 38 0.94 10.27 -1.30
N SER A 39 1.57 11.10 -2.14
CA SER A 39 2.97 11.51 -1.96
C SER A 39 3.18 12.20 -0.62
N GLY A 40 2.25 13.08 -0.21
CA GLY A 40 2.29 13.72 1.11
C GLY A 40 2.18 12.73 2.28
N PHE A 41 1.42 11.64 2.13
CA PHE A 41 1.38 10.58 3.15
C PHE A 41 2.64 9.73 3.17
N VAL A 42 3.24 9.46 2.01
CA VAL A 42 4.54 8.78 1.90
C VAL A 42 5.64 9.61 2.56
N ASP A 43 5.61 10.93 2.40
CA ASP A 43 6.54 11.84 3.08
C ASP A 43 6.37 11.80 4.61
N GLN A 44 5.12 11.79 5.10
CA GLN A 44 4.84 11.65 6.53
C GLN A 44 5.31 10.30 7.09
N LEU A 45 5.15 9.21 6.33
CA LEU A 45 5.66 7.90 6.71
C LEU A 45 7.19 7.89 6.82
N GLU A 46 7.89 8.52 5.88
CA GLU A 46 9.35 8.65 5.95
C GLU A 46 9.79 9.43 7.19
N GLN A 47 9.16 10.59 7.44
CA GLN A 47 9.47 11.41 8.62
C GLN A 47 9.24 10.62 9.92
N LEU A 48 8.17 9.84 9.99
CA LEU A 48 7.87 8.99 11.13
C LEU A 48 8.95 7.92 11.33
N LEU A 49 9.36 7.22 10.25
CA LEU A 49 10.39 6.20 10.29
C LEU A 49 11.79 6.75 10.63
N GLN A 50 12.07 8.01 10.30
CA GLN A 50 13.33 8.68 10.61
C GLN A 50 13.36 9.27 12.03
N ALA A 51 12.21 9.70 12.56
CA ALA A 51 12.13 10.36 13.86
C ALA A 51 12.32 9.38 15.02
N ASP A 52 11.53 8.30 15.05
CA ASP A 52 11.62 7.28 16.10
C ASP A 52 11.05 5.95 15.61
N THR A 53 11.93 4.97 15.43
CA THR A 53 11.51 3.61 15.04
C THR A 53 10.84 2.83 16.16
N GLN A 54 10.91 3.32 17.41
CA GLN A 54 10.20 2.75 18.56
C GLN A 54 8.81 3.37 18.76
N ASP A 55 8.40 4.28 17.87
CA ASP A 55 7.07 4.86 17.92
C ASP A 55 5.99 3.76 17.84
N PRO A 56 5.02 3.73 18.76
CA PRO A 56 3.96 2.73 18.77
C PRO A 56 3.25 2.59 17.41
N ARG A 57 3.12 3.70 16.67
CA ARG A 57 2.44 3.76 15.36
C ARG A 57 3.12 2.93 14.29
N VAL A 58 4.45 2.76 14.36
CA VAL A 58 5.22 1.95 13.40
C VAL A 58 5.51 0.54 13.89
N ARG A 59 5.09 0.17 15.12
CA ARG A 59 5.35 -1.15 15.68
C ARG A 59 4.89 -2.30 14.77
N ARG A 60 3.71 -2.16 14.12
CA ARG A 60 3.20 -3.16 13.18
C ARG A 60 4.05 -3.29 11.90
N LEU A 61 4.96 -2.34 11.63
CA LEU A 61 5.94 -2.42 10.55
C LEU A 61 7.18 -3.25 10.93
N PHE A 62 7.40 -3.56 12.20
CA PHE A 62 8.52 -4.38 12.66
C PHE A 62 7.94 -5.63 13.34
N PRO A 63 7.46 -6.61 12.56
CA PRO A 63 6.82 -7.79 13.12
C PRO A 63 7.81 -8.61 13.94
N VAL A 64 7.32 -9.19 15.03
CA VAL A 64 8.05 -10.19 15.81
C VAL A 64 8.25 -11.45 14.95
N ALA A 65 9.46 -11.98 14.92
CA ALA A 65 9.80 -13.20 14.20
C ALA A 65 9.61 -14.44 15.08
N TYR A 66 9.78 -14.30 16.39
CA TYR A 66 9.66 -15.40 17.35
C TYR A 66 8.65 -15.06 18.45
N HIS A 67 7.38 -15.41 18.23
CA HIS A 67 6.30 -15.15 19.19
C HIS A 67 6.47 -15.86 20.54
N ASP A 68 7.06 -17.07 20.53
CA ASP A 68 7.19 -17.92 21.73
C ASP A 68 8.54 -17.76 22.45
N ASP A 69 9.46 -16.94 21.94
CA ASP A 69 10.82 -16.77 22.46
C ASP A 69 11.26 -15.29 22.40
N PRO A 70 10.90 -14.49 23.43
CA PRO A 70 11.18 -13.05 23.46
C PRO A 70 12.66 -12.71 23.44
N ASP A 71 13.52 -13.54 24.02
CA ASP A 71 14.97 -13.30 24.08
C ASP A 71 15.58 -13.47 22.68
N ARG A 72 15.16 -14.52 21.96
CA ARG A 72 15.56 -14.75 20.57
C ARG A 72 14.97 -13.73 19.62
N ASP A 73 13.73 -13.29 19.84
CA ASP A 73 13.13 -12.21 19.07
C ASP A 73 13.91 -10.90 19.23
N ALA A 74 14.26 -10.53 20.47
CA ALA A 74 15.06 -9.34 20.72
C ALA A 74 16.42 -9.37 20.00
N GLU A 75 17.10 -10.53 20.00
CA GLU A 75 18.34 -10.71 19.24
C GLU A 75 18.10 -10.58 17.72
N TYR A 76 17.05 -11.21 17.19
CA TYR A 76 16.68 -11.10 15.77
C TYR A 76 16.36 -9.65 15.36
N GLN A 77 15.55 -8.95 16.15
CA GLN A 77 15.20 -7.54 15.90
C GLN A 77 16.45 -6.67 15.89
N ASN A 78 17.35 -6.83 16.87
CA ASN A 78 18.61 -6.08 16.89
C ASN A 78 19.45 -6.27 15.63
N TYR A 79 19.45 -7.46 15.01
CA TYR A 79 20.18 -7.69 13.76
C TYR A 79 19.45 -7.16 12.53
N MET A 80 18.12 -7.21 12.51
CA MET A 80 17.33 -6.93 11.30
C MET A 80 16.76 -5.52 11.23
N HIS A 81 16.76 -4.78 12.34
CA HIS A 81 16.15 -3.47 12.43
C HIS A 81 16.68 -2.50 11.36
N ASP A 82 18.01 -2.37 11.27
CA ASP A 82 18.65 -1.44 10.34
C ASP A 82 18.41 -1.84 8.87
N GLU A 83 18.42 -3.14 8.57
CA GLU A 83 18.16 -3.65 7.21
C GLU A 83 16.70 -3.42 6.79
N LEU A 84 15.75 -3.69 7.70
CA LEU A 84 14.33 -3.43 7.48
C LEU A 84 14.07 -1.93 7.31
N GLN A 85 14.69 -1.09 8.13
CA GLN A 85 14.57 0.36 8.01
C GLN A 85 15.10 0.85 6.66
N GLN A 86 16.29 0.41 6.25
CA GLN A 86 16.87 0.80 4.97
C GLN A 86 16.01 0.32 3.79
N SER A 87 15.49 -0.91 3.84
CA SER A 87 14.59 -1.46 2.83
C SER A 87 13.30 -0.62 2.68
N ARG A 88 12.75 -0.13 3.80
CA ARG A 88 11.57 0.75 3.80
C ARG A 88 11.88 2.11 3.18
N LEU A 89 13.00 2.73 3.53
CA LEU A 89 13.42 4.01 2.96
C LEU A 89 13.66 3.89 1.44
N ASN A 90 14.28 2.81 0.99
CA ASN A 90 14.47 2.54 -0.44
C ASN A 90 13.12 2.38 -1.17
N SER A 91 12.17 1.67 -0.54
CA SER A 91 10.82 1.49 -1.08
C SER A 91 10.05 2.82 -1.15
N ILE A 92 10.19 3.68 -0.15
CA ILE A 92 9.62 5.04 -0.15
C ILE A 92 10.17 5.87 -1.31
N ALA A 93 11.50 5.90 -1.48
CA ALA A 93 12.13 6.64 -2.56
C ALA A 93 11.63 6.17 -3.94
N MET A 94 11.51 4.86 -4.14
CA MET A 94 10.96 4.31 -5.38
C MET A 94 9.49 4.70 -5.59
N VAL A 95 8.66 4.62 -4.55
CA VAL A 95 7.23 4.97 -4.67
C VAL A 95 6.99 6.45 -4.93
N ARG A 96 7.86 7.35 -4.43
CA ARG A 96 7.83 8.77 -4.81
C ARG A 96 8.00 8.94 -6.32
N GLU A 97 8.96 8.25 -6.91
CA GLU A 97 9.18 8.30 -8.36
C GLU A 97 7.98 7.76 -9.14
N VAL A 98 7.38 6.66 -8.66
CA VAL A 98 6.14 6.08 -9.22
C VAL A 98 4.97 7.07 -9.17
N LEU A 99 4.80 7.79 -8.07
CA LEU A 99 3.70 8.74 -7.90
C LEU A 99 3.91 10.02 -8.71
N ALA A 100 5.17 10.45 -8.89
CA ALA A 100 5.54 11.65 -9.63
C ALA A 100 5.39 11.50 -11.16
N HIS A 101 5.43 10.27 -11.69
CA HIS A 101 5.39 10.01 -13.12
C HIS A 101 4.19 9.15 -13.51
N ASP A 102 3.69 9.37 -14.73
CA ASP A 102 2.63 8.56 -15.33
C ASP A 102 3.23 7.61 -16.37
N GLU A 103 4.06 6.68 -15.89
CA GLU A 103 4.78 5.71 -16.72
C GLU A 103 4.38 4.27 -16.37
N PRO A 104 4.45 3.33 -17.34
CA PRO A 104 4.32 1.91 -17.08
C PRO A 104 5.26 1.42 -15.96
N LEU A 105 4.68 0.77 -14.96
CA LEU A 105 5.40 0.16 -13.86
C LEU A 105 5.78 -1.27 -14.19
N THR A 106 6.99 -1.65 -13.79
CA THR A 106 7.39 -3.05 -13.67
C THR A 106 6.69 -3.72 -12.49
N GLU A 107 6.66 -5.06 -12.48
CA GLU A 107 6.16 -5.84 -11.35
C GLU A 107 6.87 -5.48 -10.02
N ALA A 108 8.17 -5.23 -10.04
CA ALA A 108 8.92 -4.83 -8.86
C ALA A 108 8.50 -3.44 -8.32
N GLN A 109 8.24 -2.49 -9.22
CA GLN A 109 7.73 -1.17 -8.84
C GLN A 109 6.31 -1.26 -8.28
N LEU A 110 5.43 -2.04 -8.91
CA LEU A 110 4.07 -2.23 -8.41
C LEU A 110 4.07 -2.96 -7.05
N HIS A 111 4.94 -3.95 -6.86
CA HIS A 111 5.10 -4.62 -5.58
C HIS A 111 5.58 -3.66 -4.48
N GLY A 112 6.57 -2.81 -4.76
CA GLY A 112 6.99 -1.81 -3.78
C GLY A 112 5.91 -0.75 -3.49
N PHE A 113 5.11 -0.36 -4.49
CA PHE A 113 3.92 0.46 -4.30
C PHE A 113 2.92 -0.20 -3.35
N MET A 114 2.57 -1.46 -3.61
CA MET A 114 1.72 -2.29 -2.74
C MET A 114 2.22 -2.31 -1.29
N MET A 115 3.53 -2.51 -1.09
CA MET A 115 4.15 -2.54 0.23
C MET A 115 4.02 -1.20 0.97
N ILE A 116 4.19 -0.07 0.27
CA ILE A 116 4.04 1.26 0.88
C ILE A 116 2.58 1.57 1.23
N ILE A 117 1.63 1.23 0.35
CA ILE A 117 0.20 1.36 0.66
C ILE A 117 -0.17 0.53 1.90
N ASN A 118 0.32 -0.71 1.99
CA ASN A 118 0.11 -1.54 3.17
C ASN A 118 0.75 -0.96 4.44
N ASN A 119 1.96 -0.40 4.35
CA ASN A 119 2.61 0.23 5.49
C ASN A 119 1.80 1.42 6.04
N LEU A 120 1.28 2.28 5.15
CA LEU A 120 0.39 3.37 5.54
C LEU A 120 -0.87 2.85 6.23
N ARG A 121 -1.47 1.78 5.70
CA ARG A 121 -2.64 1.12 6.30
C ARG A 121 -2.32 0.58 7.71
N LEU A 122 -1.18 -0.06 7.92
CA LEU A 122 -0.77 -0.58 9.23
C LEU A 122 -0.55 0.54 10.28
N VAL A 123 0.03 1.66 9.86
CA VAL A 123 0.22 2.84 10.72
C VAL A 123 -1.13 3.44 11.11
N LEU A 124 -2.03 3.63 10.13
CA LEU A 124 -3.39 4.15 10.39
C LEU A 124 -4.21 3.18 11.25
N GLY A 125 -4.09 1.87 11.00
CA GLY A 125 -4.78 0.85 11.80
C GLY A 125 -4.37 0.90 13.27
N THR A 126 -3.10 1.19 13.54
CA THR A 126 -2.60 1.39 14.90
C THR A 126 -3.14 2.69 15.52
N LEU A 127 -3.27 3.77 14.74
CA LEU A 127 -3.81 5.06 15.20
C LEU A 127 -5.31 4.99 15.52
N LEU A 128 -6.06 4.24 14.72
CA LEU A 128 -7.50 4.05 14.86
C LEU A 128 -7.87 3.00 15.92
N ASP A 129 -6.87 2.28 16.47
CA ASP A 129 -7.06 1.08 17.30
C ASP A 129 -7.97 0.03 16.65
N VAL A 130 -7.94 -0.03 15.32
CA VAL A 130 -8.67 -1.00 14.52
C VAL A 130 -7.78 -2.21 14.26
N ASP A 131 -8.34 -3.39 14.47
CA ASP A 131 -7.75 -4.63 13.94
C ASP A 131 -8.04 -4.76 12.44
N GLU A 132 -7.50 -5.80 11.81
CA GLU A 132 -7.69 -6.03 10.36
C GLU A 132 -9.15 -6.28 9.96
N SER A 133 -10.04 -6.56 10.93
CA SER A 133 -11.46 -6.91 10.76
C SER A 133 -12.45 -5.84 11.20
N ALA A 134 -11.98 -4.77 11.84
CA ALA A 134 -12.83 -3.70 12.33
C ALA A 134 -13.35 -2.84 11.18
N ASP A 135 -14.67 -2.65 11.16
CA ASP A 135 -15.37 -1.86 10.15
C ASP A 135 -15.21 -0.37 10.48
N THR A 136 -14.35 0.33 9.74
CA THR A 136 -14.12 1.77 9.93
C THR A 136 -15.29 2.62 9.44
N ASP A 137 -16.25 2.02 8.74
CA ASP A 137 -17.41 2.71 8.16
C ASP A 137 -18.41 3.19 9.23
N ASP A 138 -18.29 2.69 10.47
CA ASP A 138 -19.12 3.09 11.62
C ASP A 138 -18.62 4.37 12.32
N ILE A 139 -17.48 4.94 11.92
CA ILE A 139 -16.94 6.17 12.50
C ILE A 139 -17.73 7.38 11.98
N ASP A 140 -18.32 8.15 12.89
CA ASP A 140 -19.15 9.33 12.57
C ASP A 140 -18.31 10.45 11.94
N GLU A 141 -18.90 11.21 10.99
CA GLU A 141 -18.25 12.34 10.31
C GLU A 141 -17.75 13.44 11.27
N SER A 142 -18.34 13.54 12.46
CA SER A 142 -17.93 14.50 13.50
C SER A 142 -16.77 14.00 14.38
N ASP A 143 -16.38 12.73 14.26
CA ASP A 143 -15.26 12.17 15.00
C ASP A 143 -13.92 12.74 14.51
N PRO A 144 -13.01 13.18 15.40
CA PRO A 144 -11.68 13.63 15.00
C PRO A 144 -10.85 12.64 14.17
N LEU A 145 -11.18 11.34 14.23
CA LEU A 145 -10.54 10.24 13.51
C LEU A 145 -11.19 9.92 12.16
N PHE A 146 -12.29 10.58 11.79
CA PHE A 146 -13.02 10.30 10.56
C PHE A 146 -12.13 10.38 9.31
N GLY A 147 -11.24 11.38 9.22
CA GLY A 147 -10.33 11.51 8.08
C GLY A 147 -9.35 10.34 7.94
N GLN A 148 -8.84 9.83 9.07
CA GLN A 148 -7.95 8.69 9.14
C GLN A 148 -8.70 7.40 8.77
N ALA A 149 -9.96 7.26 9.18
CA ALA A 149 -10.84 6.14 8.83
C ALA A 149 -11.10 6.09 7.31
N GLN A 150 -11.46 7.23 6.71
CA GLN A 150 -11.66 7.34 5.26
C GLN A 150 -10.39 7.01 4.48
N LEU A 151 -9.23 7.50 4.94
CA LEU A 151 -7.95 7.17 4.33
C LEU A 151 -7.62 5.68 4.46
N TYR A 152 -7.87 5.08 5.62
CA TYR A 152 -7.67 3.65 5.84
C TYR A 152 -8.50 2.80 4.86
N GLY A 153 -9.78 3.13 4.68
CA GLY A 153 -10.67 2.50 3.70
C GLY A 153 -10.18 2.69 2.26
N TYR A 154 -9.81 3.92 1.89
CA TYR A 154 -9.26 4.22 0.55
C TYR A 154 -8.00 3.41 0.23
N LEU A 155 -7.06 3.31 1.19
CA LEU A 155 -5.84 2.52 1.02
C LEU A 155 -6.15 1.02 0.93
N GLY A 156 -7.16 0.53 1.66
CA GLY A 156 -7.65 -0.85 1.54
C GLY A 156 -8.17 -1.14 0.12
N TRP A 157 -9.05 -0.28 -0.38
CA TRP A 157 -9.56 -0.37 -1.75
C TRP A 157 -8.44 -0.33 -2.81
N LEU A 158 -7.46 0.58 -2.66
CA LEU A 158 -6.34 0.69 -3.58
C LEU A 158 -5.42 -0.54 -3.53
N LEU A 159 -5.22 -1.11 -2.34
CA LEU A 159 -4.46 -2.34 -2.14
C LEU A 159 -5.13 -3.53 -2.82
N GLU A 160 -6.45 -3.67 -2.68
CA GLU A 160 -7.23 -4.70 -3.38
C GLU A 160 -7.02 -4.63 -4.90
N TRP A 161 -7.15 -3.42 -5.49
CA TRP A 161 -6.89 -3.23 -6.92
C TRP A 161 -5.46 -3.57 -7.33
N THR A 162 -4.49 -3.22 -6.49
CA THR A 162 -3.08 -3.53 -6.74
C THR A 162 -2.86 -5.05 -6.79
N VAL A 163 -3.41 -5.77 -5.81
CA VAL A 163 -3.33 -7.24 -5.75
C VAL A 163 -4.06 -7.87 -6.94
N SER A 164 -5.30 -7.46 -7.25
CA SER A 164 -6.05 -7.99 -8.39
C SER A 164 -5.32 -7.79 -9.71
N ALA A 165 -4.66 -6.63 -9.90
CA ALA A 165 -3.86 -6.39 -11.10
C ALA A 165 -2.66 -7.35 -11.19
N MET A 166 -1.98 -7.60 -10.07
CA MET A 166 -0.83 -8.53 -10.01
C MET A 166 -1.23 -10.00 -10.21
N THR A 167 -2.37 -10.42 -9.65
CA THR A 167 -2.87 -11.80 -9.76
C THR A 167 -3.64 -12.07 -11.05
N GLY A 168 -4.05 -11.01 -11.76
CA GLY A 168 -4.84 -11.09 -12.99
C GLY A 168 -6.33 -11.38 -12.75
N GLU A 169 -6.82 -11.13 -11.54
CA GLU A 169 -8.21 -11.34 -11.12
C GLU A 169 -9.16 -10.21 -11.55
#